data_AF-A0AAP8TPL3-F1
#
_entry.id   AF-A0AAP8TPL3-F1
#
_cell.length_a   1.000
_cell.length_b   1.000
_cell.length_c   1.000
_cell.angle_alpha   90.00
_cell.angle_beta   90.00
_cell.angle_gamma   90.00
#
_symmetry.space_group_name_H-M   'P 1'
#
loop_
_entity.id
_entity.type
_entity.pdbx_description
1 polymer ?
#
loop_
_entity_poly.entity_id
_entity_poly.type
_entity_poly.pdbx_seq_one_letter_code
_entity_poly.pdbx_strand_id
1 'polypeptide(L)'
;MASAGAHAADCANVPEWTAKTYAIKGTQVIKDNALFANKWWAEKHHIPGVAGWVGEPWQNLGQCTAQEAPWWQAYAEQEGFNDALRYIGTSLDALNQDAEQALADSQDARTPLYWLKRTMQMYPSDTPNVYRLPIVHAASWYNSLYGSMARGIFFYTRTLGNQGDSVTIKTGAIPAGSSCFAATSARFDNVDSIYSEKRKLDANKETTYTFAQTGVLALGCSHPQKQQNGELVRFEVSGGGDSNLHILGQNTQGDWEQQKAGASILGGVVLYDGKSNHFVPKKITDKTQEIINKSLGESLSIAALYEAVNGMDGTHEMFTASQGSLFLNYSKCCSAEYREGAVNVGFFADKTTRANAAHWGLWHELGHENEPQWEYNVFPEVQVNRYSVLACRMLSERNDFDYGPTCKLGADKEWDRDAVRKFLASEVRYDEFPKQQHDLALGFFTHLLHAYDESFFPRINQERLKQAFAAPGNTMQDKYKYVFGTPQKVIDFSVVVYSREAGQDLREYFTRWGLRFSDAAAKQVAAMHLPTP
;
A
#
# COMPACT_ATOMS: atom_id res chain seq x y z
N MET A 1 1.90 44.22 -30.98
CA MET A 1 2.30 44.48 -29.58
C MET A 1 2.17 43.17 -28.83
N ALA A 2 3.29 42.53 -28.52
CA ALA A 2 3.28 41.28 -27.75
C ALA A 2 3.02 41.62 -26.28
N SER A 3 2.00 41.00 -25.66
CA SER A 3 1.83 41.05 -24.22
C SER A 3 3.00 40.31 -23.58
N ALA A 4 3.82 41.01 -22.79
CA ALA A 4 4.82 40.38 -21.95
C ALA A 4 4.10 39.41 -21.00
N GLY A 5 4.40 38.10 -21.12
CA GLY A 5 3.86 37.09 -20.23
C GLY A 5 4.29 37.37 -18.79
N ALA A 6 3.35 37.33 -17.86
CA ALA A 6 3.66 37.39 -16.44
C ALA A 6 4.54 36.18 -16.09
N HIS A 7 5.74 36.42 -15.58
CA HIS A 7 6.58 35.37 -15.03
C HIS A 7 5.97 34.88 -13.70
N ALA A 8 5.96 33.56 -13.49
CA ALA A 8 5.62 32.93 -12.22
C ALA A 8 6.74 33.23 -11.20
N ALA A 9 6.36 33.68 -10.01
CA ALA A 9 7.28 33.93 -8.89
C ALA A 9 7.06 32.90 -7.78
N ASP A 10 8.15 32.42 -7.18
CA ASP A 10 8.12 31.64 -5.95
C ASP A 10 7.81 32.59 -4.77
N CYS A 11 6.66 32.35 -4.14
CA CYS A 11 6.16 33.16 -3.04
C CYS A 11 6.27 32.43 -1.69
N ALA A 12 6.93 31.26 -1.64
CA ALA A 12 7.12 30.53 -0.40
C ALA A 12 7.82 31.41 0.65
N ASN A 13 7.23 31.46 1.86
CA ASN A 13 7.76 32.20 3.01
C ASN A 13 7.87 33.74 2.86
N VAL A 14 7.24 34.33 1.86
CA VAL A 14 7.15 35.79 1.72
C VAL A 14 5.90 36.30 2.46
N PRO A 15 6.02 37.29 3.36
CA PRO A 15 4.87 37.79 4.12
C PRO A 15 3.92 38.62 3.25
N GLU A 16 2.63 38.60 3.60
CA GLU A 16 1.63 39.53 3.05
C GLU A 16 2.01 40.99 3.37
N TRP A 17 1.74 41.89 2.43
CA TRP A 17 1.98 43.31 2.60
C TRP A 17 1.12 43.83 3.73
N THR A 18 1.76 44.53 4.67
CA THR A 18 1.10 45.26 5.76
C THR A 18 1.46 46.74 5.68
N ALA A 19 0.56 47.62 6.13
CA ALA A 19 0.75 49.07 6.11
C ALA A 19 1.78 49.52 7.16
N LYS A 20 3.06 49.36 6.86
CA LYS A 20 4.21 49.76 7.69
C LYS A 20 5.37 50.27 6.83
N THR A 21 6.42 50.77 7.47
CA THR A 21 7.63 51.20 6.77
C THR A 21 8.55 50.02 6.47
N TYR A 22 9.00 49.91 5.21
CA TYR A 22 9.98 48.95 4.72
C TYR A 22 11.28 49.69 4.41
N ALA A 23 12.20 49.73 5.39
CA ALA A 23 13.43 50.50 5.30
C ALA A 23 14.54 49.82 4.46
N ILE A 24 14.49 48.49 4.35
CA ILE A 24 15.52 47.69 3.69
C ILE A 24 15.13 47.50 2.23
N LYS A 25 15.96 47.93 1.28
CA LYS A 25 15.77 47.69 -0.16
C LYS A 25 15.75 46.20 -0.46
N GLY A 26 14.85 45.77 -1.34
CA GLY A 26 14.70 44.37 -1.75
C GLY A 26 13.87 43.51 -0.79
N THR A 27 13.26 44.10 0.24
CA THR A 27 12.26 43.41 1.07
C THR A 27 11.08 42.98 0.19
N GLN A 28 10.80 41.69 0.20
CA GLN A 28 9.72 41.09 -0.56
C GLN A 28 8.43 41.03 0.27
N VAL A 29 7.30 41.24 -0.40
CA VAL A 29 5.94 41.11 0.14
C VAL A 29 5.01 40.54 -0.91
N ILE A 30 3.96 39.85 -0.47
CA ILE A 30 2.85 39.42 -1.33
C ILE A 30 1.72 40.45 -1.23
N LYS A 31 1.09 40.77 -2.36
CA LYS A 31 -0.19 41.50 -2.38
C LYS A 31 -0.97 41.15 -3.63
N ASP A 32 -2.27 40.89 -3.50
CA ASP A 32 -3.17 40.53 -4.61
C ASP A 32 -2.60 39.39 -5.48
N ASN A 33 -2.04 38.36 -4.84
CA ASN A 33 -1.40 37.21 -5.48
C ASN A 33 -0.20 37.54 -6.39
N ALA A 34 0.44 38.70 -6.18
CA ALA A 34 1.67 39.08 -6.85
C ALA A 34 2.81 39.34 -5.85
N LEU A 35 4.01 38.93 -6.23
CA LEU A 35 5.23 39.19 -5.48
C LEU A 35 5.74 40.59 -5.80
N PHE A 36 6.03 41.39 -4.78
CA PHE A 36 6.63 42.71 -4.92
C PHE A 36 7.92 42.80 -4.10
N ALA A 37 8.90 43.55 -4.61
CA ALA A 37 10.05 43.98 -3.83
C ALA A 37 10.16 45.51 -3.82
N ASN A 38 10.51 46.09 -2.68
CA ASN A 38 10.74 47.53 -2.63
C ASN A 38 12.07 47.91 -3.29
N LYS A 39 12.05 48.88 -4.21
CA LYS A 39 13.24 49.36 -4.92
C LYS A 39 14.15 50.20 -4.03
N TRP A 40 13.58 50.79 -2.98
CA TRP A 40 14.21 51.57 -1.91
C TRP A 40 13.22 51.65 -0.73
N TRP A 41 13.47 52.54 0.23
CA TRP A 41 12.57 52.83 1.34
C TRP A 41 11.10 53.02 0.92
N ALA A 42 10.17 52.29 1.54
CA ALA A 42 8.73 52.42 1.29
C ALA A 42 7.97 52.69 2.59
N GLU A 43 7.15 53.76 2.63
CA GLU A 43 6.32 54.10 3.79
C GLU A 43 5.00 53.34 3.81
N LYS A 44 4.31 53.41 4.95
CA LYS A 44 3.00 52.77 5.19
C LYS A 44 1.93 53.04 4.12
N HIS A 45 2.01 54.17 3.41
CA HIS A 45 1.03 54.57 2.39
C HIS A 45 1.48 54.27 0.95
N HIS A 46 2.70 53.77 0.76
CA HIS A 46 3.15 53.24 -0.52
C HIS A 46 2.62 51.82 -0.70
N ILE A 47 1.47 51.69 -1.36
CA ILE A 47 0.79 50.41 -1.55
C ILE A 47 1.32 49.70 -2.81
N PRO A 48 1.83 48.45 -2.73
CA PRO A 48 2.24 47.69 -3.91
C PRO A 48 1.10 47.50 -4.91
N GLY A 49 1.43 47.61 -6.20
CA GLY A 49 0.46 47.46 -7.30
C GLY A 49 -0.45 48.67 -7.54
N VAL A 50 -0.33 49.76 -6.76
CA VAL A 50 -1.09 51.00 -6.96
C VAL A 50 -0.23 52.04 -7.69
N ALA A 51 -0.69 52.47 -8.87
CA ALA A 51 -0.06 53.53 -9.64
C ALA A 51 -0.27 54.92 -9.01
N GLY A 52 0.62 55.88 -9.30
CA GLY A 52 0.47 57.29 -8.87
C GLY A 52 1.58 57.82 -7.96
N TRP A 53 2.59 57.01 -7.64
CA TRP A 53 3.73 57.43 -6.82
C TRP A 53 4.92 57.82 -7.70
N VAL A 54 5.46 59.02 -7.48
CA VAL A 54 6.70 59.46 -8.14
C VAL A 54 7.82 58.48 -7.79
N GLY A 55 8.37 57.79 -8.79
CA GLY A 55 9.42 56.79 -8.66
C GLY A 55 8.94 55.34 -8.50
N GLU A 56 7.67 55.09 -8.16
CA GLU A 56 7.13 53.74 -7.94
C GLU A 56 8.00 52.87 -7.01
N PRO A 57 7.83 52.99 -5.68
CA PRO A 57 8.71 52.36 -4.70
C PRO A 57 8.69 50.83 -4.72
N TRP A 58 7.69 50.21 -5.37
CA TRP A 58 7.55 48.76 -5.51
C TRP A 58 7.83 48.31 -6.93
N GLN A 59 8.51 47.18 -7.07
CA GLN A 59 8.70 46.45 -8.31
C GLN A 59 7.86 45.17 -8.25
N ASN A 60 7.00 44.94 -9.24
CA ASN A 60 6.32 43.66 -9.42
C ASN A 60 7.32 42.62 -9.95
N LEU A 61 7.46 41.50 -9.24
CA LEU A 61 8.38 40.41 -9.55
C LEU A 61 7.69 39.21 -10.22
N GLY A 62 6.36 39.18 -10.27
CA GLY A 62 5.59 38.10 -10.89
C GLY A 62 4.31 37.78 -10.15
N GLN A 63 3.48 36.94 -10.76
CA GLN A 63 2.33 36.35 -10.07
C GLN A 63 2.81 35.21 -9.20
N CYS A 64 2.35 35.15 -7.96
CA CYS A 64 2.49 33.95 -7.15
C CYS A 64 1.75 32.83 -7.88
N THR A 65 2.43 31.71 -8.13
CA THR A 65 1.72 30.48 -8.47
C THR A 65 0.75 30.22 -7.33
N ALA A 66 -0.55 30.22 -7.62
CA ALA A 66 -1.53 29.70 -6.68
C ALA A 66 -1.05 28.30 -6.32
N GLN A 67 -0.67 28.09 -5.06
CA GLN A 67 -0.36 26.75 -4.60
C GLN A 67 -1.67 25.98 -4.78
N GLU A 68 -1.68 25.03 -5.71
CA GLU A 68 -2.86 24.18 -5.90
C GLU A 68 -3.23 23.63 -4.52
N ALA A 69 -4.48 23.84 -4.12
CA ALA A 69 -4.96 23.36 -2.85
C ALA A 69 -4.64 21.85 -2.78
N PRO A 70 -4.02 21.37 -1.69
CA PRO A 70 -3.71 19.96 -1.58
C PRO A 70 -4.94 19.09 -1.82
N TRP A 71 -4.76 17.94 -2.47
CA TRP A 71 -5.88 17.12 -2.96
C TRP A 71 -6.88 16.72 -1.87
N TRP A 72 -6.43 16.63 -0.61
CA TRP A 72 -7.29 16.26 0.53
C TRP A 72 -8.29 17.37 0.93
N GLN A 73 -8.04 18.63 0.55
CA GLN A 73 -8.95 19.74 0.85
C GLN A 73 -10.33 19.55 0.24
N ALA A 74 -10.42 18.88 -0.93
CA ALA A 74 -11.71 18.55 -1.56
C ALA A 74 -12.57 17.57 -0.72
N TYR A 75 -11.97 16.91 0.26
CA TYR A 75 -12.60 15.87 1.09
C TYR A 75 -12.61 16.24 2.58
N ALA A 76 -12.13 17.43 2.97
CA ALA A 76 -11.92 17.80 4.36
C ALA A 76 -13.20 17.78 5.22
N GLU A 77 -14.35 18.06 4.61
CA GLU A 77 -15.66 18.05 5.29
C GLU A 77 -16.33 16.67 5.29
N GLN A 78 -15.72 15.65 4.68
CA GLN A 78 -16.30 14.31 4.59
C GLN A 78 -15.94 13.48 5.81
N GLU A 79 -16.94 13.08 6.60
CA GLU A 79 -16.77 12.27 7.81
C GLU A 79 -16.01 10.96 7.53
N GLY A 80 -16.40 10.23 6.47
CA GLY A 80 -15.72 8.99 6.07
C GLY A 80 -14.24 9.18 5.71
N PHE A 81 -13.86 10.34 5.16
CA PHE A 81 -12.48 10.67 4.85
C PHE A 81 -11.68 10.95 6.13
N ASN A 82 -12.23 11.74 7.05
CA ASN A 82 -11.61 12.04 8.34
C ASN A 82 -11.43 10.78 9.20
N ASP A 83 -12.41 9.88 9.20
CA ASP A 83 -12.31 8.57 9.82
C ASP A 83 -11.17 7.74 9.21
N ALA A 84 -11.07 7.69 7.88
CA ALA A 84 -10.01 6.96 7.22
C ALA A 84 -8.62 7.51 7.59
N LEU A 85 -8.43 8.83 7.59
CA LEU A 85 -7.17 9.46 8.01
C LEU A 85 -6.76 9.02 9.42
N ARG A 86 -7.71 9.04 10.37
CA ARG A 86 -7.48 8.58 11.73
C ARG A 86 -6.98 7.14 11.77
N TYR A 87 -7.64 6.23 11.06
CA TYR A 87 -7.33 4.80 11.13
C TYR A 87 -6.10 4.39 10.31
N ILE A 88 -5.63 5.24 9.39
CA ILE A 88 -4.33 5.07 8.75
C ILE A 88 -3.17 5.73 9.52
N GLY A 89 -3.46 6.35 10.68
CA GLY A 89 -2.46 6.92 11.58
C GLY A 89 -2.09 8.38 11.30
N THR A 90 -2.98 9.17 10.70
CA THR A 90 -2.78 10.62 10.46
C THR A 90 -4.06 11.41 10.74
N SER A 91 -4.10 12.69 10.37
CA SER A 91 -5.26 13.58 10.52
C SER A 91 -5.19 14.75 9.54
N LEU A 92 -6.30 15.44 9.28
CA LEU A 92 -6.28 16.66 8.46
C LEU A 92 -5.30 17.71 9.00
N ASP A 93 -5.24 17.89 10.32
CA ASP A 93 -4.32 18.83 10.95
C ASP A 93 -2.86 18.45 10.65
N ALA A 94 -2.51 17.17 10.75
CA ALA A 94 -1.17 16.68 10.42
C ALA A 94 -0.84 16.87 8.94
N LEU A 95 -1.79 16.58 8.03
CA LEU A 95 -1.60 16.81 6.60
C LEU A 95 -1.39 18.30 6.28
N ASN A 96 -2.11 19.20 6.94
CA ASN A 96 -1.99 20.63 6.73
C ASN A 96 -0.74 21.24 7.39
N GLN A 97 -0.28 20.65 8.50
CA GLN A 97 0.93 21.09 9.21
C GLN A 97 2.19 20.82 8.38
N ASP A 98 2.25 19.70 7.67
CA ASP A 98 3.35 19.35 6.77
C ASP A 98 2.82 18.86 5.42
N ALA A 99 2.30 19.82 4.63
CA ALA A 99 1.72 19.54 3.33
C ALA A 99 2.73 18.97 2.32
N GLU A 100 4.02 19.31 2.46
CA GLU A 100 5.08 18.79 1.58
C GLU A 100 5.27 17.29 1.82
N GLN A 101 5.45 16.87 3.08
CA GLN A 101 5.57 15.46 3.43
C GLN A 101 4.29 14.68 3.08
N ALA A 102 3.10 15.25 3.36
CA ALA A 102 1.84 14.63 3.00
C ALA A 102 1.67 14.44 1.48
N LEU A 103 2.15 15.39 0.68
CA LEU A 103 2.16 15.24 -0.77
C LEU A 103 3.13 14.14 -1.20
N ALA A 104 4.32 14.07 -0.62
CA ALA A 104 5.31 13.01 -0.86
C ALA A 104 4.75 11.63 -0.50
N ASP A 105 4.18 11.47 0.69
CA ASP A 105 3.53 10.24 1.14
C ASP A 105 2.41 9.82 0.18
N SER A 106 1.61 10.77 -0.31
CA SER A 106 0.54 10.51 -1.27
C SER A 106 1.00 10.04 -2.67
N GLN A 107 2.31 9.99 -2.92
CA GLN A 107 2.93 9.46 -4.13
C GLN A 107 3.72 8.16 -3.88
N ASP A 108 3.90 7.77 -2.62
CA ASP A 108 4.64 6.58 -2.23
C ASP A 108 3.69 5.45 -1.84
N ALA A 109 3.66 4.39 -2.65
CA ALA A 109 2.78 3.24 -2.46
C ALA A 109 3.09 2.41 -1.19
N ARG A 110 4.19 2.71 -0.50
CA ARG A 110 4.53 2.19 0.83
C ARG A 110 3.75 2.88 1.95
N THR A 111 3.09 3.99 1.65
CA THR A 111 2.24 4.70 2.62
C THR A 111 0.76 4.41 2.39
N PRO A 112 -0.06 4.40 3.45
CA PRO A 112 -1.51 4.26 3.30
C PRO A 112 -2.16 5.45 2.55
N LEU A 113 -1.56 6.64 2.65
CA LEU A 113 -2.12 7.86 2.07
C LEU A 113 -2.17 7.80 0.54
N TYR A 114 -1.17 7.17 -0.10
CA TYR A 114 -1.18 6.88 -1.53
C TYR A 114 -2.44 6.10 -1.96
N TRP A 115 -2.77 5.03 -1.23
CA TRP A 115 -3.91 4.17 -1.56
C TRP A 115 -5.25 4.84 -1.25
N LEU A 116 -5.33 5.65 -0.18
CA LEU A 116 -6.52 6.44 0.11
C LEU A 116 -6.79 7.46 -0.99
N LYS A 117 -5.78 8.24 -1.42
CA LYS A 117 -5.88 9.17 -2.56
C LYS A 117 -6.36 8.47 -3.82
N ARG A 118 -5.74 7.34 -4.15
CA ARG A 118 -6.10 6.52 -5.30
C ARG A 118 -7.55 6.03 -5.23
N THR A 119 -8.03 5.65 -4.05
CA THR A 119 -9.43 5.25 -3.82
C THR A 119 -10.38 6.40 -4.16
N MET A 120 -10.09 7.62 -3.70
CA MET A 120 -10.90 8.80 -4.03
C MET A 120 -10.91 9.11 -5.53
N GLN A 121 -9.81 8.83 -6.25
CA GLN A 121 -9.74 8.95 -7.71
C GLN A 121 -10.53 7.85 -8.43
N MET A 122 -10.46 6.61 -7.93
CA MET A 122 -11.14 5.45 -8.50
C MET A 122 -12.66 5.55 -8.39
N TYR A 123 -13.16 6.15 -7.30
CA TYR A 123 -14.58 6.26 -6.97
C TYR A 123 -14.95 7.73 -6.72
N PRO A 124 -15.13 8.57 -7.75
CA PRO A 124 -15.48 9.97 -7.55
C PRO A 124 -16.84 10.12 -6.83
N SER A 125 -16.87 10.91 -5.74
CA SER A 125 -18.08 11.08 -4.91
C SER A 125 -19.18 11.87 -5.61
N ASP A 126 -18.84 12.74 -6.56
CA ASP A 126 -19.76 13.56 -7.35
C ASP A 126 -20.48 12.76 -8.46
N THR A 127 -19.91 11.63 -8.84
CA THR A 127 -20.37 10.80 -9.95
C THR A 127 -20.30 9.31 -9.56
N PRO A 128 -21.15 8.83 -8.63
CA PRO A 128 -21.01 7.53 -7.96
C PRO A 128 -21.09 6.30 -8.89
N ASN A 129 -21.59 6.48 -10.11
CA ASN A 129 -21.66 5.44 -11.15
C ASN A 129 -20.49 5.48 -12.16
N VAL A 130 -19.55 6.39 -11.95
CA VAL A 130 -18.31 6.53 -12.72
C VAL A 130 -17.17 5.91 -11.92
N TYR A 131 -16.32 5.14 -12.60
CA TYR A 131 -15.16 4.49 -12.00
C TYR A 131 -13.91 4.83 -12.81
N ARG A 132 -12.76 4.94 -12.15
CA ARG A 132 -11.46 5.16 -12.81
C ARG A 132 -10.47 4.09 -12.36
N LEU A 133 -10.39 2.99 -13.10
CA LEU A 133 -9.71 1.79 -12.61
C LEU A 133 -8.30 1.63 -13.18
N PRO A 134 -7.35 1.14 -12.37
CA PRO A 134 -5.95 0.96 -12.77
C PRO A 134 -5.79 -0.14 -13.82
N ILE A 135 -4.66 -0.10 -14.53
CA ILE A 135 -4.25 -1.16 -15.45
C ILE A 135 -3.15 -2.00 -14.77
N VAL A 136 -3.51 -3.22 -14.42
CA VAL A 136 -2.70 -4.13 -13.61
C VAL A 136 -1.88 -5.09 -14.49
N HIS A 137 -0.72 -5.55 -14.03
CA HIS A 137 0.00 -6.61 -14.74
C HIS A 137 -0.75 -7.94 -14.69
N ALA A 138 -1.15 -8.47 -15.84
CA ALA A 138 -1.81 -9.78 -15.98
C ALA A 138 -0.80 -10.95 -15.93
N ALA A 139 -0.14 -11.13 -14.79
CA ALA A 139 0.76 -12.26 -14.57
C ALA A 139 0.08 -13.37 -13.74
N SER A 140 0.39 -14.63 -14.03
CA SER A 140 0.08 -15.71 -13.09
C SER A 140 0.86 -15.51 -11.80
N TRP A 141 0.36 -16.03 -10.67
CA TRP A 141 1.00 -15.86 -9.36
C TRP A 141 2.48 -16.26 -9.33
N TYR A 142 2.84 -17.37 -9.99
CA TYR A 142 4.21 -17.85 -10.10
C TYR A 142 5.09 -17.11 -11.12
N ASN A 143 4.48 -16.35 -12.04
CA ASN A 143 5.18 -15.48 -13.00
C ASN A 143 5.02 -14.00 -12.72
N SER A 144 4.42 -13.64 -11.58
CA SER A 144 4.35 -12.26 -11.14
C SER A 144 5.77 -11.69 -11.04
N LEU A 145 5.91 -10.38 -11.28
CA LEU A 145 7.21 -9.68 -11.20
C LEU A 145 7.93 -9.98 -9.87
N TYR A 146 7.16 -10.32 -8.83
CA TYR A 146 7.61 -10.48 -7.46
C TYR A 146 7.58 -11.94 -6.96
N GLY A 147 7.27 -12.92 -7.82
CA GLY A 147 7.39 -14.36 -7.54
C GLY A 147 6.31 -14.97 -6.64
N SER A 148 5.53 -14.16 -5.92
CA SER A 148 4.45 -14.59 -5.00
C SER A 148 3.32 -13.57 -4.83
N MET A 149 3.39 -12.41 -5.50
CA MET A 149 2.48 -11.27 -5.28
C MET A 149 1.50 -11.04 -6.44
N ALA A 150 0.93 -12.08 -7.05
CA ALA A 150 -0.15 -11.80 -7.99
C ALA A 150 -1.32 -11.15 -7.23
N ARG A 151 -1.90 -10.17 -7.90
CA ARG A 151 -3.07 -9.44 -7.41
C ARG A 151 -4.17 -9.57 -8.45
N GLY A 152 -5.41 -9.54 -7.99
CA GLY A 152 -6.57 -9.52 -8.87
C GLY A 152 -6.64 -8.24 -9.69
N ILE A 153 -7.27 -8.33 -10.85
CA ILE A 153 -7.47 -7.16 -11.74
C ILE A 153 -8.80 -6.44 -11.46
N PHE A 154 -9.67 -7.07 -10.69
CA PHE A 154 -11.06 -6.67 -10.52
C PHE A 154 -11.27 -5.84 -9.26
N PHE A 155 -12.13 -4.84 -9.39
CA PHE A 155 -12.58 -3.95 -8.32
C PHE A 155 -14.10 -3.95 -8.31
N TYR A 156 -14.69 -4.00 -7.11
CA TYR A 156 -16.14 -3.97 -6.99
C TYR A 156 -16.71 -2.59 -7.32
N THR A 157 -17.90 -2.61 -7.91
CA THR A 157 -18.70 -1.43 -8.20
C THR A 157 -19.86 -1.31 -7.22
N ARG A 158 -20.55 -0.17 -7.27
CA ARG A 158 -21.80 0.08 -6.53
C ARG A 158 -23.00 -0.60 -7.16
N THR A 159 -22.80 -1.49 -8.14
CA THR A 159 -23.86 -2.07 -8.95
C THR A 159 -24.05 -3.55 -8.64
N LEU A 160 -25.28 -3.90 -8.27
CA LEU A 160 -25.79 -5.24 -8.04
C LEU A 160 -26.74 -5.63 -9.17
N GLY A 161 -26.73 -6.89 -9.57
CA GLY A 161 -27.72 -7.43 -10.50
C GLY A 161 -28.18 -8.81 -10.07
N ASN A 162 -29.45 -9.12 -10.30
CA ASN A 162 -29.95 -10.48 -10.21
C ASN A 162 -29.58 -11.25 -11.49
N GLN A 163 -29.63 -12.58 -11.41
CA GLN A 163 -29.52 -13.41 -12.61
C GLN A 163 -30.51 -12.96 -13.70
N GLY A 164 -30.00 -12.65 -14.88
CA GLY A 164 -30.76 -12.17 -16.04
C GLY A 164 -30.87 -10.65 -16.15
N ASP A 165 -30.61 -9.90 -15.07
CA ASP A 165 -30.57 -8.45 -15.11
C ASP A 165 -29.44 -7.99 -16.05
N SER A 166 -29.62 -6.82 -16.66
CA SER A 166 -28.62 -6.24 -17.55
C SER A 166 -28.31 -4.80 -17.18
N VAL A 167 -27.06 -4.42 -17.38
CA VAL A 167 -26.53 -3.07 -17.18
C VAL A 167 -25.81 -2.60 -18.44
N THR A 168 -25.73 -1.30 -18.63
CA THR A 168 -24.92 -0.70 -19.69
C THR A 168 -23.63 -0.17 -19.10
N ILE A 169 -22.51 -0.54 -19.72
CA ILE A 169 -21.16 -0.12 -19.32
C ILE A 169 -20.56 0.69 -20.46
N LYS A 170 -20.37 1.99 -20.24
CA LYS A 170 -19.65 2.86 -21.15
C LYS A 170 -18.17 2.89 -20.76
N THR A 171 -17.33 2.35 -21.64
CA THR A 171 -15.88 2.27 -21.42
C THR A 171 -15.18 3.42 -22.14
N GLY A 172 -14.28 4.11 -21.45
CA GLY A 172 -13.45 5.16 -22.03
C GLY A 172 -12.34 4.62 -22.94
N ALA A 173 -11.32 5.45 -23.17
CA ALA A 173 -10.14 5.01 -23.90
C ALA A 173 -9.40 3.91 -23.11
N ILE A 174 -8.98 2.86 -23.82
CA ILE A 174 -8.12 1.80 -23.28
C ILE A 174 -6.75 1.95 -23.93
N PRO A 175 -5.67 2.10 -23.15
CA PRO A 175 -4.31 2.15 -23.68
C PRO A 175 -3.94 0.95 -24.55
N ALA A 176 -3.08 1.17 -25.53
CA ALA A 176 -2.65 0.12 -26.45
C ALA A 176 -2.01 -1.07 -25.70
N GLY A 177 -2.37 -2.30 -26.10
CA GLY A 177 -1.90 -3.53 -25.46
C GLY A 177 -2.64 -3.93 -24.19
N SER A 178 -3.46 -3.03 -23.62
CA SER A 178 -4.27 -3.32 -22.43
C SER A 178 -5.63 -3.94 -22.81
N SER A 179 -6.26 -4.62 -21.86
CA SER A 179 -7.60 -5.19 -21.99
C SER A 179 -8.40 -4.97 -20.71
N CYS A 180 -9.67 -4.59 -20.87
CA CYS A 180 -10.58 -4.37 -19.76
C CYS A 180 -11.76 -5.33 -19.82
N PHE A 181 -12.33 -5.63 -18.65
CA PHE A 181 -13.32 -6.67 -18.46
C PHE A 181 -14.39 -6.25 -17.45
N ALA A 182 -15.59 -6.79 -17.66
CA ALA A 182 -16.64 -6.86 -16.67
C ALA A 182 -16.82 -8.31 -16.22
N ALA A 183 -17.13 -8.52 -14.95
CA ALA A 183 -17.44 -9.83 -14.38
C ALA A 183 -18.49 -9.71 -13.28
N THR A 184 -19.14 -10.83 -12.97
CA THR A 184 -20.03 -10.92 -11.80
C THR A 184 -19.26 -11.58 -10.67
N SER A 185 -19.30 -10.97 -9.48
CA SER A 185 -18.80 -11.59 -8.26
C SER A 185 -19.93 -12.01 -7.33
N ALA A 186 -19.98 -13.30 -7.02
CA ALA A 186 -21.06 -13.90 -6.23
C ALA A 186 -20.63 -15.13 -5.40
N ARG A 187 -19.58 -15.84 -5.81
CA ARG A 187 -19.09 -17.06 -5.14
C ARG A 187 -17.83 -16.76 -4.33
N PHE A 188 -18.01 -15.98 -3.26
CA PHE A 188 -16.92 -15.52 -2.41
C PHE A 188 -16.21 -16.64 -1.64
N ASP A 189 -16.77 -17.85 -1.65
CA ASP A 189 -16.20 -19.01 -0.98
C ASP A 189 -15.20 -19.78 -1.86
N ASN A 190 -15.14 -19.53 -3.17
CA ASN A 190 -14.23 -20.24 -4.08
C ASN A 190 -13.45 -19.27 -4.96
N VAL A 191 -12.13 -19.16 -4.68
CA VAL A 191 -11.19 -18.24 -5.36
C VAL A 191 -11.22 -18.35 -6.89
N ASP A 192 -11.32 -19.58 -7.42
CA ASP A 192 -11.29 -19.83 -8.87
C ASP A 192 -12.58 -19.38 -9.56
N SER A 193 -13.62 -19.07 -8.80
CA SER A 193 -14.94 -18.65 -9.29
C SER A 193 -15.45 -17.35 -8.67
N ILE A 194 -14.58 -16.58 -7.99
CA ILE A 194 -14.96 -15.26 -7.43
C ILE A 194 -15.51 -14.37 -8.54
N TYR A 195 -14.91 -14.42 -9.74
CA TYR A 195 -15.30 -13.62 -10.90
C TYR A 195 -15.75 -14.54 -12.04
N SER A 196 -17.06 -14.69 -12.20
CA SER A 196 -17.67 -15.47 -13.27
C SER A 196 -17.99 -14.61 -14.49
N GLU A 197 -18.07 -15.25 -15.67
CA GLU A 197 -18.51 -14.61 -16.91
C GLU A 197 -17.72 -13.34 -17.25
N LYS A 198 -16.38 -13.46 -17.26
CA LYS A 198 -15.49 -12.37 -17.64
C LYS A 198 -15.77 -11.97 -19.09
N ARG A 199 -16.38 -10.81 -19.29
CA ARG A 199 -16.71 -10.24 -20.60
C ARG A 199 -15.73 -9.11 -20.93
N LYS A 200 -15.06 -9.22 -22.08
CA LYS A 200 -14.19 -8.15 -22.59
C LYS A 200 -15.00 -6.90 -22.94
N LEU A 201 -14.44 -5.75 -22.61
CA LEU A 201 -14.98 -4.42 -22.93
C LEU A 201 -14.12 -3.77 -24.03
N ASP A 202 -14.78 -3.15 -25.00
CA ASP A 202 -14.10 -2.42 -26.09
C ASP A 202 -13.91 -0.96 -25.70
N ALA A 203 -12.82 -0.35 -26.16
CA ALA A 203 -12.53 1.06 -25.91
C ALA A 203 -13.58 1.98 -26.56
N ASN A 204 -13.93 3.07 -25.86
CA ASN A 204 -14.85 4.12 -26.33
C ASN A 204 -16.22 3.58 -26.79
N LYS A 205 -16.72 2.53 -26.14
CA LYS A 205 -17.95 1.83 -26.55
C LYS A 205 -18.85 1.55 -25.36
N GLU A 206 -20.15 1.51 -25.62
CA GLU A 206 -21.16 0.99 -24.70
C GLU A 206 -21.30 -0.52 -24.89
N THR A 207 -21.29 -1.24 -23.77
CA THR A 207 -21.48 -2.69 -23.73
C THR A 207 -22.61 -3.02 -22.77
N THR A 208 -23.62 -3.73 -23.24
CA THR A 208 -24.63 -4.33 -22.36
C THR A 208 -24.04 -5.58 -21.71
N TYR A 209 -23.92 -5.60 -20.38
CA TYR A 209 -23.53 -6.75 -19.59
C TYR A 209 -24.75 -7.37 -18.93
N THR A 210 -24.89 -8.69 -19.02
CA THR A 210 -26.00 -9.45 -18.40
C THR A 210 -25.44 -10.33 -17.30
N PHE A 211 -26.02 -10.23 -16.11
CA PHE A 211 -25.61 -11.02 -14.95
C PHE A 211 -26.03 -12.47 -15.14
N ALA A 212 -25.07 -13.40 -15.19
CA ALA A 212 -25.40 -14.83 -15.28
C ALA A 212 -25.79 -15.45 -13.93
N GLN A 213 -25.52 -14.76 -12.84
CA GLN A 213 -25.94 -15.11 -11.49
C GLN A 213 -26.13 -13.82 -10.69
N THR A 214 -26.91 -13.86 -9.61
CA THR A 214 -27.07 -12.71 -8.71
C THR A 214 -25.73 -12.38 -8.05
N GLY A 215 -25.27 -11.13 -8.16
CA GLY A 215 -23.95 -10.75 -7.64
C GLY A 215 -23.61 -9.28 -7.86
N VAL A 216 -22.44 -8.88 -7.37
CA VAL A 216 -21.89 -7.53 -7.57
C VAL A 216 -21.12 -7.46 -8.88
N LEU A 217 -21.32 -6.39 -9.65
CA LEU A 217 -20.52 -6.13 -10.84
C LEU A 217 -19.09 -5.76 -10.42
N ALA A 218 -18.12 -6.42 -11.01
CA ALA A 218 -16.71 -6.10 -10.89
C ALA A 218 -16.15 -5.66 -12.25
N LEU A 219 -15.32 -4.63 -12.24
CA LEU A 219 -14.66 -4.10 -13.42
C LEU A 219 -13.15 -4.15 -13.21
N GLY A 220 -12.39 -4.33 -14.28
CA GLY A 220 -10.94 -4.45 -14.18
C GLY A 220 -10.23 -4.27 -15.51
N CYS A 221 -9.01 -3.75 -15.45
CA CYS A 221 -8.13 -3.63 -16.62
C CYS A 221 -6.78 -4.27 -16.34
N SER A 222 -6.17 -4.80 -17.38
CA SER A 222 -4.89 -5.46 -17.27
C SER A 222 -4.04 -5.30 -18.53
N HIS A 223 -2.74 -5.45 -18.37
CA HIS A 223 -1.78 -5.48 -19.45
C HIS A 223 -0.83 -6.68 -19.27
N PRO A 224 -0.53 -7.44 -20.34
CA PRO A 224 0.10 -8.77 -20.22
C PRO A 224 1.57 -8.77 -19.79
N GLN A 225 2.25 -7.62 -19.84
CA GLN A 225 3.70 -7.54 -19.58
C GLN A 225 4.08 -6.64 -18.40
N LYS A 226 3.20 -5.73 -18.00
CA LYS A 226 3.49 -4.67 -17.02
C LYS A 226 2.20 -4.04 -16.52
N GLN A 227 2.26 -3.38 -15.38
CA GLN A 227 1.24 -2.42 -14.95
C GLN A 227 1.50 -1.04 -15.55
N GLN A 228 0.48 -0.19 -15.66
CA GLN A 228 0.61 1.19 -16.15
C GLN A 228 0.32 2.15 -14.99
N ASN A 229 1.37 2.46 -14.21
CA ASN A 229 1.27 3.30 -13.01
C ASN A 229 0.73 4.69 -13.37
N GLY A 230 -0.25 5.17 -12.60
CA GLY A 230 -0.85 6.49 -12.81
C GLY A 230 -1.89 6.56 -13.95
N GLU A 231 -2.00 5.54 -14.79
CA GLU A 231 -3.05 5.46 -15.82
C GLU A 231 -4.31 4.80 -15.27
N LEU A 232 -5.45 5.48 -15.43
CA LEU A 232 -6.77 5.01 -15.01
C LEU A 232 -7.74 4.99 -16.20
N VAL A 233 -8.43 3.87 -16.40
CA VAL A 233 -9.47 3.73 -17.42
C VAL A 233 -10.81 4.12 -16.83
N ARG A 234 -11.51 5.05 -17.50
CA ARG A 234 -12.84 5.48 -17.10
C ARG A 234 -13.91 4.46 -17.50
N PHE A 235 -14.80 4.15 -16.57
CA PHE A 235 -16.04 3.41 -16.79
C PHE A 235 -17.22 4.23 -16.29
N GLU A 236 -18.37 4.04 -16.89
CA GLU A 236 -19.64 4.56 -16.40
C GLU A 236 -20.69 3.48 -16.55
N VAL A 237 -21.40 3.19 -15.46
CA VAL A 237 -22.38 2.11 -15.38
C VAL A 237 -23.78 2.70 -15.23
N SER A 238 -24.74 2.18 -15.99
CA SER A 238 -26.15 2.56 -15.85
C SER A 238 -27.06 1.33 -15.83
N GLY A 239 -28.13 1.42 -15.04
CA GLY A 239 -29.00 0.29 -14.70
C GLY A 239 -28.47 -0.52 -13.51
N GLY A 240 -29.17 -1.61 -13.20
CA GLY A 240 -28.88 -2.46 -12.03
C GLY A 240 -29.44 -1.87 -10.73
N GLY A 241 -29.35 -2.66 -9.65
CA GLY A 241 -29.63 -2.20 -8.30
C GLY A 241 -28.37 -1.72 -7.59
N ASP A 242 -28.55 -1.10 -6.43
CA ASP A 242 -27.43 -0.66 -5.59
C ASP A 242 -26.81 -1.86 -4.86
N SER A 243 -25.49 -1.97 -4.90
CA SER A 243 -24.74 -2.92 -4.07
C SER A 243 -24.51 -2.36 -2.66
N ASN A 244 -24.12 -3.22 -1.72
CA ASN A 244 -23.78 -2.83 -0.36
C ASN A 244 -22.28 -2.50 -0.19
N LEU A 245 -21.61 -2.04 -1.26
CA LEU A 245 -20.17 -1.77 -1.24
C LEU A 245 -19.80 -0.64 -0.26
N HIS A 246 -19.07 -1.02 0.79
CA HIS A 246 -18.46 -0.08 1.74
C HIS A 246 -17.04 0.29 1.30
N ILE A 247 -16.75 1.59 1.17
CA ILE A 247 -15.42 2.08 0.76
C ILE A 247 -14.82 2.94 1.86
N LEU A 248 -13.63 2.54 2.34
CA LEU A 248 -12.85 3.34 3.28
C LEU A 248 -12.55 4.72 2.68
N GLY A 249 -12.79 5.78 3.46
CA GLY A 249 -12.61 7.16 3.00
C GLY A 249 -13.86 7.82 2.42
N GLN A 250 -14.91 7.03 2.15
CA GLN A 250 -16.18 7.55 1.64
C GLN A 250 -17.35 7.23 2.55
N ASN A 251 -17.42 5.98 3.01
CA ASN A 251 -18.50 5.53 3.87
C ASN A 251 -18.19 5.74 5.34
N THR A 252 -19.23 6.02 6.11
CA THR A 252 -19.17 6.20 7.57
C THR A 252 -19.54 4.92 8.30
N GLN A 253 -19.31 4.86 9.61
CA GLN A 253 -19.87 3.78 10.44
C GLN A 253 -21.42 3.75 10.39
N GLY A 254 -22.08 4.89 10.15
CA GLY A 254 -23.53 4.94 9.96
C GLY A 254 -23.97 4.22 8.68
N ASP A 255 -23.20 4.35 7.59
CA ASP A 255 -23.49 3.67 6.32
C ASP A 255 -23.35 2.14 6.44
N TRP A 256 -22.38 1.69 7.24
CA TRP A 256 -22.20 0.27 7.54
C TRP A 256 -23.47 -0.38 8.09
N GLU A 257 -24.15 0.28 9.02
CA GLU A 257 -25.41 -0.23 9.60
C GLU A 257 -26.51 -0.39 8.54
N GLN A 258 -26.58 0.52 7.56
CA GLN A 258 -27.53 0.42 6.45
C GLN A 258 -27.16 -0.70 5.48
N GLN A 259 -25.87 -0.85 5.16
CA GLN A 259 -25.37 -1.88 4.23
C GLN A 259 -25.56 -3.30 4.76
N LYS A 260 -25.50 -3.50 6.09
CA LYS A 260 -25.85 -4.77 6.73
C LYS A 260 -27.29 -5.18 6.46
N ALA A 261 -28.22 -4.23 6.38
CA ALA A 261 -29.61 -4.52 6.07
C ALA A 261 -29.77 -5.08 4.63
N GLY A 262 -28.93 -4.64 3.69
CA GLY A 262 -28.88 -5.13 2.30
C GLY A 262 -28.05 -6.40 2.09
N ALA A 263 -27.37 -6.92 3.11
CA ALA A 263 -26.42 -8.04 3.01
C ALA A 263 -27.05 -9.39 2.63
N SER A 264 -28.37 -9.53 2.71
CA SER A 264 -29.05 -10.81 2.42
C SER A 264 -28.89 -11.27 0.98
N ILE A 265 -28.74 -10.35 0.02
CA ILE A 265 -28.66 -10.70 -1.41
C ILE A 265 -27.33 -11.39 -1.74
N LEU A 266 -26.21 -10.91 -1.17
CA LEU A 266 -24.88 -11.47 -1.38
C LEU A 266 -24.46 -12.51 -0.32
N GLY A 267 -25.29 -12.70 0.72
CA GLY A 267 -24.91 -13.50 1.89
C GLY A 267 -23.86 -12.83 2.80
N GLY A 268 -23.63 -11.52 2.62
CA GLY A 268 -22.62 -10.73 3.32
C GLY A 268 -22.50 -9.31 2.77
N VAL A 269 -21.46 -8.60 3.20
CA VAL A 269 -21.12 -7.26 2.73
C VAL A 269 -19.77 -7.29 2.01
N VAL A 270 -19.68 -6.59 0.88
CA VAL A 270 -18.41 -6.36 0.18
C VAL A 270 -17.82 -5.02 0.59
N LEU A 271 -16.52 -4.99 0.87
CA LEU A 271 -15.81 -3.79 1.31
C LEU A 271 -14.59 -3.53 0.41
N TYR A 272 -14.09 -2.30 0.44
CA TYR A 272 -12.83 -1.93 -0.19
C TYR A 272 -12.03 -1.00 0.72
N ASP A 273 -10.79 -1.37 1.03
CA ASP A 273 -9.89 -0.59 1.88
C ASP A 273 -8.90 0.30 1.09
N GLY A 274 -8.94 0.24 -0.24
CA GLY A 274 -8.01 0.95 -1.13
C GLY A 274 -6.94 0.07 -1.80
N LYS A 275 -6.69 -1.11 -1.25
CA LYS A 275 -5.78 -2.12 -1.81
C LYS A 275 -6.41 -3.50 -1.93
N SER A 276 -7.46 -3.77 -1.18
CA SER A 276 -8.10 -5.07 -1.08
C SER A 276 -9.60 -4.96 -1.20
N ASN A 277 -10.19 -5.87 -1.97
CA ASN A 277 -11.59 -6.21 -1.86
C ASN A 277 -11.77 -7.11 -0.63
N HIS A 278 -12.84 -6.92 0.13
CA HIS A 278 -13.20 -7.78 1.26
C HIS A 278 -14.56 -8.37 1.04
N PHE A 279 -14.77 -9.60 1.52
CA PHE A 279 -16.11 -10.14 1.71
C PHE A 279 -16.30 -10.59 3.16
N VAL A 280 -17.26 -9.95 3.84
CA VAL A 280 -17.62 -10.27 5.23
C VAL A 280 -18.99 -10.94 5.23
N PRO A 281 -19.08 -12.25 5.57
CA PRO A 281 -20.34 -12.99 5.54
C PRO A 281 -21.28 -12.55 6.65
N LYS A 282 -22.59 -12.77 6.45
CA LYS A 282 -23.64 -12.43 7.43
C LYS A 282 -23.40 -12.97 8.83
N LYS A 283 -22.81 -14.17 8.95
CA LYS A 283 -22.47 -14.76 10.26
C LYS A 283 -21.62 -13.82 11.13
N ILE A 284 -20.80 -12.97 10.51
CA ILE A 284 -19.99 -11.93 11.15
C ILE A 284 -20.75 -10.60 11.16
N THR A 285 -21.26 -10.13 10.02
CA THR A 285 -21.87 -8.79 9.94
C THR A 285 -23.06 -8.62 10.87
N ASP A 286 -23.84 -9.68 11.10
CA ASP A 286 -25.01 -9.65 11.98
C ASP A 286 -24.65 -9.55 13.47
N LYS A 287 -23.37 -9.74 13.84
CA LYS A 287 -22.90 -9.80 15.23
C LYS A 287 -21.83 -8.78 15.59
N THR A 288 -20.96 -8.44 14.64
CA THR A 288 -19.82 -7.56 14.91
C THR A 288 -20.28 -6.20 15.43
N GLN A 289 -19.59 -5.72 16.46
CA GLN A 289 -19.72 -4.38 17.03
C GLN A 289 -18.49 -3.53 16.71
N GLU A 290 -17.65 -3.99 15.78
CA GLU A 290 -16.42 -3.31 15.43
C GLU A 290 -16.69 -2.08 14.58
N ILE A 291 -15.80 -1.10 14.73
CA ILE A 291 -15.76 0.05 13.83
C ILE A 291 -15.14 -0.42 12.52
N ILE A 292 -15.94 -0.55 11.47
CA ILE A 292 -15.49 -1.21 10.24
C ILE A 292 -14.39 -0.40 9.55
N ASN A 293 -14.47 0.94 9.62
CA ASN A 293 -13.43 1.83 9.11
C ASN A 293 -12.09 1.67 9.86
N LYS A 294 -12.12 1.27 11.14
CA LYS A 294 -10.90 0.91 11.88
C LYS A 294 -10.29 -0.36 11.28
N SER A 295 -11.08 -1.42 11.13
CA SER A 295 -10.60 -2.68 10.53
C SER A 295 -10.05 -2.48 9.11
N LEU A 296 -10.70 -1.65 8.29
CA LEU A 296 -10.25 -1.34 6.92
C LEU A 296 -8.97 -0.49 6.93
N GLY A 297 -8.89 0.54 7.79
CA GLY A 297 -7.69 1.38 7.90
C GLY A 297 -6.47 0.61 8.42
N GLU A 298 -6.66 -0.31 9.36
CA GLU A 298 -5.63 -1.25 9.83
C GLU A 298 -5.17 -2.17 8.69
N SER A 299 -6.11 -2.81 7.97
CA SER A 299 -5.83 -3.67 6.82
C SER A 299 -5.01 -2.93 5.76
N LEU A 300 -5.43 -1.72 5.39
CA LEU A 300 -4.71 -0.90 4.43
C LEU A 300 -3.30 -0.56 4.93
N SER A 301 -3.16 -0.18 6.21
CA SER A 301 -1.87 0.16 6.80
C SER A 301 -0.89 -1.00 6.79
N ILE A 302 -1.37 -2.20 7.12
CA ILE A 302 -0.58 -3.44 7.10
C ILE A 302 -0.16 -3.76 5.67
N ALA A 303 -1.08 -3.67 4.71
CA ALA A 303 -0.79 -3.97 3.33
C ALA A 303 0.23 -2.97 2.73
N ALA A 304 0.18 -1.69 3.09
CA ALA A 304 1.19 -0.70 2.70
C ALA A 304 2.55 -0.95 3.39
N LEU A 305 2.54 -1.29 4.68
CA LEU A 305 3.74 -1.71 5.41
C LEU A 305 4.44 -2.89 4.74
N TYR A 306 3.69 -3.87 4.23
CA TYR A 306 4.29 -5.05 3.59
C TYR A 306 4.95 -4.71 2.24
N GLU A 307 4.40 -3.74 1.51
CA GLU A 307 5.08 -3.15 0.33
C GLU A 307 6.38 -2.46 0.76
N ALA A 308 6.39 -1.75 1.90
CA ALA A 308 7.58 -1.12 2.46
C ALA A 308 8.66 -2.15 2.81
N VAL A 309 8.30 -3.22 3.53
CA VAL A 309 9.19 -4.34 3.90
C VAL A 309 9.78 -5.02 2.67
N ASN A 310 9.03 -5.07 1.57
CA ASN A 310 9.49 -5.62 0.30
C ASN A 310 10.32 -4.64 -0.54
N GLY A 311 10.51 -3.41 -0.06
CA GLY A 311 11.31 -2.40 -0.73
C GLY A 311 10.66 -1.83 -1.99
N MET A 312 9.33 -1.75 -2.03
CA MET A 312 8.57 -1.29 -3.19
C MET A 312 8.48 0.25 -3.27
N ASP A 313 9.64 0.89 -3.37
CA ASP A 313 9.82 2.35 -3.31
C ASP A 313 9.58 3.10 -4.64
N GLY A 314 9.30 2.39 -5.73
CA GLY A 314 9.05 2.96 -7.04
C GLY A 314 10.30 3.49 -7.78
N THR A 315 11.50 3.32 -7.24
CA THR A 315 12.75 3.81 -7.87
C THR A 315 13.10 3.07 -9.17
N HIS A 316 12.55 1.87 -9.36
CA HIS A 316 12.62 1.10 -10.60
C HIS A 316 11.31 0.33 -10.81
N GLU A 317 11.01 -0.10 -12.04
CA GLU A 317 9.78 -0.86 -12.35
C GLU A 317 9.63 -2.12 -11.49
N MET A 318 10.76 -2.77 -11.19
CA MET A 318 10.84 -3.96 -10.34
C MET A 318 10.65 -3.67 -8.84
N PHE A 319 10.66 -2.41 -8.43
CA PHE A 319 10.41 -1.95 -7.06
C PHE A 319 9.12 -1.15 -6.97
N THR A 320 8.19 -1.30 -7.92
CA THR A 320 6.88 -0.67 -7.80
C THR A 320 5.90 -1.62 -7.13
N ALA A 321 5.10 -1.15 -6.17
CA ALA A 321 4.01 -1.93 -5.60
C ALA A 321 2.98 -2.35 -6.66
N SER A 322 2.42 -3.55 -6.51
CA SER A 322 1.39 -4.05 -7.42
C SER A 322 0.12 -3.19 -7.36
N GLN A 323 -0.39 -2.81 -8.53
CA GLN A 323 -1.61 -2.01 -8.66
C GLN A 323 -2.90 -2.86 -8.60
N GLY A 324 -2.79 -4.20 -8.56
CA GLY A 324 -3.98 -5.05 -8.44
C GLY A 324 -4.56 -5.07 -7.03
N SER A 325 -5.77 -5.63 -6.92
CA SER A 325 -6.45 -5.83 -5.64
C SER A 325 -6.04 -7.14 -4.97
N LEU A 326 -5.97 -7.14 -3.64
CA LEU A 326 -6.09 -8.36 -2.84
C LEU A 326 -7.57 -8.74 -2.68
N PHE A 327 -7.83 -9.96 -2.22
CA PHE A 327 -9.17 -10.40 -1.82
C PHE A 327 -9.17 -11.02 -0.42
N LEU A 328 -9.63 -10.28 0.60
CA LEU A 328 -9.73 -10.78 1.97
C LEU A 328 -11.10 -11.41 2.20
N ASN A 329 -11.10 -12.71 2.44
CA ASN A 329 -12.32 -13.50 2.61
C ASN A 329 -12.52 -13.91 4.07
N TYR A 330 -13.56 -13.41 4.70
CA TYR A 330 -13.90 -13.77 6.08
C TYR A 330 -14.86 -14.99 6.16
N SER A 331 -15.20 -15.60 5.02
CA SER A 331 -16.05 -16.80 4.99
C SER A 331 -15.33 -18.06 5.40
N LYS A 332 -14.03 -18.13 5.11
CA LYS A 332 -13.16 -19.29 5.31
C LYS A 332 -11.88 -18.88 6.02
N CYS A 333 -11.21 -19.85 6.60
CA CYS A 333 -9.91 -19.69 7.24
C CYS A 333 -9.16 -21.04 7.14
N CYS A 334 -7.84 -21.09 7.13
CA CYS A 334 -6.88 -19.98 7.12
C CYS A 334 -5.84 -20.30 6.05
N SER A 335 -5.73 -19.44 5.05
CA SER A 335 -4.80 -19.65 3.93
C SER A 335 -4.58 -18.39 3.10
N ALA A 336 -3.37 -18.25 2.57
CA ALA A 336 -3.11 -17.51 1.35
C ALA A 336 -3.20 -18.44 0.13
N GLU A 337 -3.99 -18.05 -0.87
CA GLU A 337 -4.22 -18.84 -2.08
C GLU A 337 -3.31 -18.41 -3.24
N TYR A 338 -2.62 -17.27 -3.12
CA TYR A 338 -1.76 -16.59 -4.12
C TYR A 338 -2.44 -16.23 -5.46
N ARG A 339 -3.58 -16.86 -5.77
CA ARG A 339 -4.44 -16.63 -6.93
C ARG A 339 -5.39 -15.47 -6.65
N GLU A 340 -5.44 -14.51 -7.57
CA GLU A 340 -6.22 -13.27 -7.42
C GLU A 340 -5.87 -12.48 -6.12
N GLY A 341 -4.72 -12.77 -5.50
CA GLY A 341 -4.32 -12.21 -4.20
C GLY A 341 -5.27 -12.57 -3.05
N ALA A 342 -5.89 -13.74 -3.10
CA ALA A 342 -6.93 -14.14 -2.16
C ALA A 342 -6.37 -14.70 -0.85
N VAL A 343 -6.90 -14.19 0.27
CA VAL A 343 -6.50 -14.55 1.63
C VAL A 343 -7.75 -14.88 2.45
N ASN A 344 -7.82 -16.09 2.98
CA ASN A 344 -8.92 -16.56 3.82
C ASN A 344 -8.61 -16.27 5.29
N VAL A 345 -9.33 -15.30 5.88
CA VAL A 345 -9.03 -14.67 7.18
C VAL A 345 -10.21 -14.73 8.15
N GLY A 346 -11.16 -15.64 7.94
CA GLY A 346 -12.31 -15.87 8.82
C GLY A 346 -11.96 -16.55 10.15
N PHE A 347 -11.01 -16.00 10.91
CA PHE A 347 -10.52 -16.54 12.20
C PHE A 347 -11.59 -16.52 13.30
N PHE A 348 -12.56 -15.60 13.21
CA PHE A 348 -13.61 -15.43 14.21
C PHE A 348 -15.00 -15.65 13.61
N ALA A 349 -15.92 -16.04 14.48
CA ALA A 349 -17.31 -16.26 14.09
C ALA A 349 -18.11 -14.94 13.99
N ASP A 350 -17.63 -13.87 14.64
CA ASP A 350 -18.37 -12.64 14.92
C ASP A 350 -17.56 -11.35 14.74
N LYS A 351 -16.31 -11.43 14.28
CA LYS A 351 -15.38 -10.29 14.18
C LYS A 351 -14.53 -10.34 12.92
N THR A 352 -14.14 -9.17 12.42
CA THR A 352 -13.16 -8.97 11.34
C THR A 352 -11.78 -8.65 11.90
N THR A 353 -11.68 -8.08 13.11
CA THR A 353 -10.41 -7.83 13.78
C THR A 353 -10.44 -8.29 15.26
N ARG A 354 -9.44 -7.88 16.04
CA ARG A 354 -9.48 -7.95 17.50
C ARG A 354 -9.27 -6.55 18.06
N ALA A 355 -10.36 -5.92 18.51
CA ALA A 355 -10.26 -4.65 19.22
C ALA A 355 -9.30 -4.79 20.42
N ASN A 356 -8.24 -3.99 20.41
CA ASN A 356 -7.23 -3.89 21.46
C ASN A 356 -6.43 -5.18 21.73
N ALA A 357 -6.23 -6.03 20.72
CA ALA A 357 -5.34 -7.17 20.80
C ALA A 357 -4.75 -7.54 19.44
N ALA A 358 -3.65 -8.29 19.45
CA ALA A 358 -3.00 -8.72 18.23
C ALA A 358 -3.87 -9.69 17.43
N HIS A 359 -4.07 -9.38 16.16
CA HIS A 359 -4.72 -10.26 15.20
C HIS A 359 -3.68 -10.99 14.34
N TRP A 360 -2.78 -11.72 15.02
CA TRP A 360 -1.63 -12.40 14.40
C TRP A 360 -2.00 -13.23 13.17
N GLY A 361 -3.13 -13.95 13.22
CA GLY A 361 -3.62 -14.77 12.11
C GLY A 361 -3.81 -13.97 10.83
N LEU A 362 -4.57 -12.87 10.87
CA LEU A 362 -4.77 -11.98 9.71
C LEU A 362 -3.44 -11.48 9.14
N TRP A 363 -2.53 -11.01 10.01
CA TRP A 363 -1.25 -10.46 9.59
C TRP A 363 -0.33 -11.51 8.98
N HIS A 364 -0.39 -12.73 9.50
CA HIS A 364 0.36 -13.90 9.04
C HIS A 364 -0.11 -14.30 7.63
N GLU A 365 -1.42 -14.48 7.43
CA GLU A 365 -1.96 -14.86 6.12
C GLU A 365 -1.73 -13.77 5.06
N LEU A 366 -1.88 -12.49 5.42
CA LEU A 366 -1.47 -11.38 4.53
C LEU A 366 0.04 -11.38 4.24
N GLY A 367 0.84 -11.87 5.18
CA GLY A 367 2.29 -11.97 5.04
C GLY A 367 2.67 -12.95 3.93
N HIS A 368 1.93 -14.07 3.79
CA HIS A 368 2.18 -15.05 2.73
C HIS A 368 2.03 -14.42 1.33
N GLU A 369 1.04 -13.55 1.12
CA GLU A 369 0.88 -12.82 -0.15
C GLU A 369 2.01 -11.83 -0.47
N ASN A 370 2.94 -11.63 0.47
CA ASN A 370 4.03 -10.68 0.39
C ASN A 370 5.41 -11.34 0.62
N GLU A 371 5.45 -12.64 0.93
CA GLU A 371 6.70 -13.31 1.27
C GLU A 371 7.54 -13.61 0.01
N PRO A 372 8.88 -13.48 0.05
CA PRO A 372 9.73 -13.76 -1.08
C PRO A 372 9.72 -15.23 -1.46
N GLN A 373 9.54 -15.47 -2.76
CA GLN A 373 9.41 -16.80 -3.32
C GLN A 373 10.53 -17.76 -2.88
N TRP A 374 10.17 -18.95 -2.37
CA TRP A 374 11.06 -20.01 -1.87
C TRP A 374 11.89 -19.73 -0.63
N GLU A 375 11.75 -18.57 0.00
CA GLU A 375 12.28 -18.40 1.35
C GLU A 375 11.62 -19.42 2.31
N TYR A 376 10.35 -19.74 2.08
CA TYR A 376 9.59 -20.81 2.75
C TYR A 376 10.19 -22.23 2.62
N ASN A 377 11.08 -22.49 1.66
CA ASN A 377 11.73 -23.80 1.56
C ASN A 377 12.80 -24.00 2.66
N VAL A 378 13.31 -22.90 3.22
CA VAL A 378 14.29 -22.92 4.31
C VAL A 378 13.57 -22.66 5.65
N PHE A 379 12.63 -21.71 5.65
CA PHE A 379 12.03 -21.16 6.87
C PHE A 379 10.50 -21.39 6.97
N PRO A 380 9.94 -22.55 6.59
CA PRO A 380 8.49 -22.74 6.43
C PRO A 380 7.68 -22.26 7.64
N GLU A 381 6.66 -21.44 7.42
CA GLU A 381 5.84 -20.80 8.47
C GLU A 381 6.59 -19.89 9.46
N VAL A 382 7.87 -19.61 9.22
CA VAL A 382 8.72 -18.76 10.07
C VAL A 382 8.99 -17.42 9.39
N GLN A 383 9.45 -17.38 8.14
CA GLN A 383 9.80 -16.09 7.50
C GLN A 383 8.61 -15.13 7.41
N VAL A 384 7.42 -15.67 7.18
CA VAL A 384 6.18 -14.90 7.04
C VAL A 384 5.87 -14.08 8.29
N ASN A 385 6.28 -14.58 9.46
CA ASN A 385 6.01 -13.93 10.73
C ASN A 385 6.83 -12.65 10.95
N ARG A 386 7.86 -12.36 10.14
CA ARG A 386 8.54 -11.04 10.19
C ARG A 386 7.57 -9.91 9.85
N TYR A 387 6.67 -10.16 8.91
CA TYR A 387 5.62 -9.22 8.52
C TYR A 387 4.65 -9.02 9.69
N SER A 388 4.25 -10.11 10.36
CA SER A 388 3.37 -10.06 11.53
C SER A 388 4.00 -9.32 12.73
N VAL A 389 5.29 -9.49 12.98
CA VAL A 389 6.02 -8.74 14.04
C VAL A 389 5.98 -7.24 13.75
N LEU A 390 6.24 -6.84 12.50
CA LEU A 390 6.23 -5.44 12.09
C LEU A 390 4.83 -4.82 12.11
N ALA A 391 3.80 -5.55 11.68
CA ALA A 391 2.41 -5.13 11.82
C ALA A 391 2.05 -4.92 13.29
N CYS A 392 2.46 -5.84 14.16
CA CYS A 392 2.24 -5.74 15.59
C CYS A 392 2.91 -4.49 16.19
N ARG A 393 4.15 -4.20 15.78
CA ARG A 393 4.89 -3.01 16.21
C ARG A 393 4.17 -1.73 15.78
N MET A 394 3.87 -1.61 14.50
CA MET A 394 3.18 -0.43 13.93
C MET A 394 1.87 -0.12 14.67
N LEU A 395 1.03 -1.14 14.92
CA LEU A 395 -0.25 -0.95 15.61
C LEU A 395 -0.06 -0.65 17.10
N SER A 396 0.94 -1.23 17.75
CA SER A 396 1.26 -0.90 19.13
C SER A 396 1.77 0.54 19.30
N GLU A 397 2.58 1.05 18.37
CA GLU A 397 3.07 2.44 18.36
C GLU A 397 1.94 3.44 18.10
N ARG A 398 0.85 3.02 17.44
CA ARG A 398 -0.40 3.77 17.31
C ARG A 398 -1.28 3.74 18.56
N ASN A 399 -0.78 3.14 19.66
CA ASN A 399 -1.47 2.91 20.93
C ASN A 399 -2.73 2.03 20.81
N ASP A 400 -2.84 1.19 19.77
CA ASP A 400 -3.99 0.28 19.64
C ASP A 400 -3.94 -0.87 20.65
N PHE A 401 -2.74 -1.27 21.10
CA PHE A 401 -2.51 -2.24 22.20
C PHE A 401 -1.02 -2.26 22.61
N ASP A 402 -0.70 -2.87 23.76
CA ASP A 402 0.68 -2.99 24.26
C ASP A 402 1.51 -4.03 23.48
N TYR A 403 2.71 -3.66 23.04
CA TYR A 403 3.58 -4.51 22.20
C TYR A 403 3.99 -5.84 22.87
N GLY A 404 4.77 -5.77 23.96
CA GLY A 404 5.36 -6.95 24.62
C GLY A 404 4.38 -8.06 25.06
N PRO A 405 3.24 -7.75 25.72
CA PRO A 405 2.29 -8.78 26.17
C PRO A 405 1.43 -9.36 25.04
N THR A 406 1.38 -8.71 23.88
CA THR A 406 0.39 -9.02 22.83
C THR A 406 1.04 -9.60 21.56
N CYS A 407 2.28 -9.23 21.25
CA CYS A 407 2.99 -9.69 20.05
C CYS A 407 3.73 -11.02 20.28
N LYS A 408 3.78 -11.88 19.25
CA LYS A 408 4.64 -13.06 19.27
C LYS A 408 6.05 -12.66 18.82
N LEU A 409 6.96 -12.49 19.76
CA LEU A 409 8.32 -11.98 19.49
C LEU A 409 9.39 -13.09 19.51
N GLY A 410 8.98 -14.35 19.55
CA GLY A 410 9.88 -15.47 19.80
C GLY A 410 10.40 -15.47 21.24
N ALA A 411 11.69 -15.77 21.43
CA ALA A 411 12.31 -15.84 22.75
C ALA A 411 12.52 -14.47 23.41
N ASP A 412 12.75 -13.43 22.61
CA ASP A 412 13.02 -12.08 23.09
C ASP A 412 11.74 -11.25 23.13
N LYS A 413 11.38 -10.73 24.31
CA LYS A 413 10.11 -10.01 24.51
C LYS A 413 10.21 -8.49 24.32
N GLU A 414 11.38 -7.99 23.95
CA GLU A 414 11.65 -6.55 23.81
C GLU A 414 12.37 -6.25 22.49
N TRP A 415 12.12 -5.05 21.95
CA TRP A 415 12.82 -4.54 20.78
C TRP A 415 14.23 -4.08 21.17
N ASP A 416 15.23 -4.89 20.89
CA ASP A 416 16.60 -4.72 21.37
C ASP A 416 17.63 -4.58 20.24
N ARG A 417 18.27 -3.41 20.17
CA ARG A 417 19.32 -3.12 19.16
C ARG A 417 20.57 -3.98 19.30
N ASP A 418 20.74 -4.66 20.43
CA ASP A 418 21.85 -5.57 20.68
C ASP A 418 21.47 -7.06 20.55
N ALA A 419 20.26 -7.39 20.06
CA ALA A 419 19.75 -8.77 20.05
C ALA A 419 20.68 -9.78 19.37
N VAL A 420 21.24 -9.45 18.20
CA VAL A 420 22.22 -10.31 17.51
C VAL A 420 23.48 -10.52 18.36
N ARG A 421 24.03 -9.45 18.95
CA ARG A 421 25.23 -9.52 19.78
C ARG A 421 24.99 -10.36 21.05
N LYS A 422 23.84 -10.18 21.70
CA LYS A 422 23.45 -10.95 22.88
C LYS A 422 23.27 -12.43 22.58
N PHE A 423 22.66 -12.76 21.43
CA PHE A 423 22.57 -14.14 20.97
C PHE A 423 23.96 -14.76 20.73
N LEU A 424 24.87 -14.03 20.08
CA LEU A 424 26.26 -14.47 19.87
C LEU A 424 27.08 -14.57 21.17
N ALA A 425 26.75 -13.79 22.20
CA ALA A 425 27.38 -13.90 23.51
C ALA A 425 26.82 -15.06 24.35
N SER A 426 25.65 -15.60 24.00
CA SER A 426 25.04 -16.75 24.67
C SER A 426 25.73 -18.07 24.31
N GLU A 427 25.39 -19.15 25.00
CA GLU A 427 25.82 -20.52 24.63
C GLU A 427 24.86 -21.22 23.65
N VAL A 428 23.78 -20.54 23.23
CA VAL A 428 22.73 -21.13 22.40
C VAL A 428 23.28 -21.46 21.01
N ARG A 429 23.09 -22.72 20.61
CA ARG A 429 23.45 -23.25 19.29
C ARG A 429 22.48 -24.36 18.89
N TYR A 430 22.20 -24.43 17.60
CA TYR A 430 21.39 -25.47 16.98
C TYR A 430 22.23 -26.24 15.94
N ASP A 431 22.07 -27.57 15.91
CA ASP A 431 22.75 -28.42 14.91
C ASP A 431 22.15 -28.25 13.51
N GLU A 432 20.85 -27.99 13.48
CA GLU A 432 20.02 -27.67 12.32
C GLU A 432 19.02 -26.58 12.69
N PHE A 433 18.62 -25.76 11.71
CA PHE A 433 17.62 -24.72 11.92
C PHE A 433 16.30 -25.32 12.46
N PRO A 434 15.73 -24.81 13.58
CA PRO A 434 14.62 -25.43 14.28
C PRO A 434 13.26 -25.18 13.60
N LYS A 435 13.15 -25.47 12.30
CA LYS A 435 11.98 -25.16 11.43
C LYS A 435 10.63 -25.72 11.90
N GLN A 436 10.62 -26.71 12.79
CA GLN A 436 9.37 -27.29 13.35
C GLN A 436 8.93 -26.59 14.65
N GLN A 437 9.75 -25.70 15.19
CA GLN A 437 9.47 -24.93 16.40
C GLN A 437 9.32 -23.46 16.02
N HIS A 438 8.19 -23.11 15.38
CA HIS A 438 8.04 -21.81 14.71
C HIS A 438 8.32 -20.60 15.62
N ASP A 439 7.86 -20.63 16.87
CA ASP A 439 8.10 -19.54 17.83
C ASP A 439 9.61 -19.40 18.17
N LEU A 440 10.32 -20.52 18.31
CA LEU A 440 11.77 -20.52 18.53
C LEU A 440 12.53 -20.03 17.29
N ALA A 441 12.15 -20.57 16.13
CA ALA A 441 12.75 -20.23 14.85
C ALA A 441 12.51 -18.76 14.46
N LEU A 442 11.39 -18.15 14.89
CA LEU A 442 11.12 -16.73 14.72
C LEU A 442 12.17 -15.85 15.42
N GLY A 443 12.86 -16.38 16.44
CA GLY A 443 14.05 -15.76 17.05
C GLY A 443 15.09 -15.34 16.02
N PHE A 444 15.30 -16.13 14.96
CA PHE A 444 16.26 -15.80 13.90
C PHE A 444 15.94 -14.46 13.22
N PHE A 445 14.68 -14.22 12.86
CA PHE A 445 14.28 -13.00 12.18
C PHE A 445 14.07 -11.84 13.15
N THR A 446 13.56 -12.09 14.36
CA THR A 446 13.32 -11.03 15.36
C THR A 446 14.63 -10.42 15.87
N HIS A 447 15.69 -11.20 16.10
CA HIS A 447 16.99 -10.61 16.44
C HIS A 447 17.49 -9.67 15.33
N LEU A 448 17.33 -10.06 14.05
CA LEU A 448 17.72 -9.25 12.91
C LEU A 448 16.86 -7.97 12.79
N LEU A 449 15.54 -8.09 12.94
CA LEU A 449 14.61 -6.96 12.94
C LEU A 449 14.96 -5.96 14.05
N HIS A 450 15.27 -6.46 15.25
CA HIS A 450 15.55 -5.62 16.40
C HIS A 450 16.93 -4.95 16.30
N ALA A 451 17.95 -5.69 15.84
CA ALA A 451 19.32 -5.21 15.75
C ALA A 451 19.51 -4.13 14.66
N TYR A 452 18.90 -4.32 13.48
CA TYR A 452 19.15 -3.47 12.31
C TYR A 452 18.00 -2.51 12.00
N ASP A 453 18.32 -1.45 11.26
CA ASP A 453 17.33 -0.41 10.92
C ASP A 453 16.20 -0.93 10.02
N GLU A 454 15.15 -0.13 9.87
CA GLU A 454 13.93 -0.48 9.14
C GLU A 454 14.17 -0.69 7.64
N SER A 455 15.32 -0.26 7.12
CA SER A 455 15.72 -0.45 5.72
C SER A 455 16.50 -1.74 5.46
N PHE A 456 16.84 -2.52 6.50
CA PHE A 456 17.56 -3.79 6.38
C PHE A 456 16.84 -4.81 5.47
N PHE A 457 15.61 -5.22 5.83
CA PHE A 457 14.84 -6.16 5.01
C PHE A 457 14.40 -5.60 3.65
N PRO A 458 13.98 -4.32 3.53
CA PRO A 458 13.75 -3.71 2.23
C PRO A 458 14.94 -3.83 1.28
N ARG A 459 16.17 -3.52 1.73
CA ARG A 459 17.36 -3.66 0.88
C ARG A 459 17.62 -5.12 0.48
N ILE A 460 17.49 -6.07 1.42
CA ILE A 460 17.62 -7.50 1.13
C ILE A 460 16.62 -7.94 0.05
N ASN A 461 15.36 -7.52 0.17
CA ASN A 461 14.31 -7.88 -0.78
C ASN A 461 14.53 -7.24 -2.15
N GLN A 462 15.00 -5.99 -2.22
CA GLN A 462 15.40 -5.38 -3.49
C GLN A 462 16.55 -6.13 -4.15
N GLU A 463 17.55 -6.56 -3.38
CA GLU A 463 18.70 -7.31 -3.89
C GLU A 463 18.33 -8.69 -4.41
N ARG A 464 17.35 -9.32 -3.75
CA ARG A 464 16.74 -10.56 -4.22
C ARG A 464 16.09 -10.38 -5.59
N LEU A 465 15.31 -9.31 -5.76
CA LEU A 465 14.68 -8.96 -7.03
C LEU A 465 15.74 -8.66 -8.10
N LYS A 466 16.80 -7.92 -7.78
CA LYS A 466 17.90 -7.62 -8.73
C LYS A 466 18.54 -8.89 -9.27
N GLN A 467 18.86 -9.84 -8.39
CA GLN A 467 19.45 -11.11 -8.82
C GLN A 467 18.48 -11.94 -9.67
N ALA A 468 17.20 -12.00 -9.30
CA ALA A 468 16.20 -12.70 -10.09
C ALA A 468 16.04 -12.06 -11.49
N PHE A 469 15.90 -10.75 -11.60
CA PHE A 469 15.71 -10.08 -12.89
C PHE A 469 16.91 -10.25 -13.83
N ALA A 470 18.13 -10.24 -13.28
CA ALA A 470 19.38 -10.45 -14.02
C ALA A 470 19.64 -11.92 -14.40
N ALA A 471 18.90 -12.87 -13.83
CA ALA A 471 19.09 -14.30 -14.09
C ALA A 471 18.65 -14.70 -15.51
N PRO A 472 19.24 -15.77 -16.08
CA PRO A 472 18.75 -16.38 -17.31
C PRO A 472 17.37 -17.02 -17.10
N GLY A 473 16.51 -16.94 -18.11
CA GLY A 473 15.17 -17.52 -18.10
C GLY A 473 14.19 -16.72 -18.95
N ASN A 474 13.16 -17.38 -19.48
CA ASN A 474 12.13 -16.73 -20.31
C ASN A 474 10.98 -16.18 -19.45
N THR A 475 10.79 -16.72 -18.25
CA THR A 475 9.76 -16.31 -17.30
C THR A 475 10.38 -15.90 -15.98
N MET A 476 9.65 -15.14 -15.16
CA MET A 476 10.09 -14.84 -13.79
C MET A 476 10.25 -16.12 -12.96
N GLN A 477 9.40 -17.13 -13.16
CA GLN A 477 9.55 -18.42 -12.49
C GLN A 477 10.90 -19.09 -12.79
N ASP A 478 11.32 -19.13 -14.06
CA ASP A 478 12.60 -19.71 -14.47
C ASP A 478 13.77 -18.96 -13.82
N LYS A 479 13.68 -17.63 -13.83
CA LYS A 479 14.68 -16.73 -13.28
C LYS A 479 14.83 -16.87 -11.78
N TYR A 480 13.72 -16.88 -11.04
CA TYR A 480 13.75 -17.23 -9.62
C TYR A 480 14.41 -18.60 -9.49
N LYS A 481 14.02 -19.61 -10.29
CA LYS A 481 14.49 -21.03 -10.19
C LYS A 481 15.98 -21.14 -10.30
N TYR A 482 16.52 -20.36 -11.21
CA TYR A 482 17.94 -20.24 -11.38
C TYR A 482 18.64 -19.72 -10.12
N VAL A 483 18.15 -18.65 -9.48
CA VAL A 483 18.82 -18.01 -8.35
C VAL A 483 18.52 -18.68 -7.01
N PHE A 484 17.29 -19.12 -6.77
CA PHE A 484 16.80 -19.52 -5.45
C PHE A 484 16.19 -20.93 -5.40
N GLY A 485 16.24 -21.69 -6.49
CA GLY A 485 15.49 -22.95 -6.64
C GLY A 485 15.91 -24.12 -5.73
N THR A 486 16.85 -23.92 -4.81
CA THR A 486 17.24 -24.91 -3.79
C THR A 486 17.44 -24.24 -2.42
N PRO A 487 17.24 -24.98 -1.30
CA PRO A 487 17.49 -24.45 0.04
C PRO A 487 18.90 -23.88 0.22
N GLN A 488 19.93 -24.56 -0.32
CA GLN A 488 21.31 -24.08 -0.23
C GLN A 488 21.51 -22.72 -0.90
N LYS A 489 20.90 -22.48 -2.06
CA LYS A 489 21.00 -21.18 -2.75
C LYS A 489 20.36 -20.05 -1.94
N VAL A 490 19.23 -20.34 -1.27
CA VAL A 490 18.57 -19.39 -0.38
C VAL A 490 19.44 -19.09 0.85
N ILE A 491 20.05 -20.11 1.47
CA ILE A 491 20.94 -19.94 2.62
C ILE A 491 22.20 -19.15 2.23
N ASP A 492 22.83 -19.50 1.11
CA ASP A 492 24.02 -18.82 0.60
C ASP A 492 23.75 -17.35 0.25
N PHE A 493 22.62 -17.08 -0.42
CA PHE A 493 22.17 -15.71 -0.63
C PHE A 493 21.97 -14.98 0.70
N SER A 494 21.28 -15.62 1.65
CA SER A 494 20.92 -15.00 2.93
C SER A 494 22.17 -14.62 3.72
N VAL A 495 23.14 -15.52 3.90
CA VAL A 495 24.35 -15.19 4.68
C VAL A 495 25.17 -14.07 4.01
N VAL A 496 25.26 -14.06 2.68
CA VAL A 496 26.03 -13.04 1.93
C VAL A 496 25.34 -11.69 2.00
N VAL A 497 24.07 -11.63 1.60
CA VAL A 497 23.33 -10.38 1.47
C VAL A 497 22.98 -9.81 2.83
N TYR A 498 22.58 -10.64 3.81
CA TYR A 498 22.27 -10.14 5.14
C TYR A 498 23.53 -9.57 5.81
N SER A 499 24.70 -10.22 5.67
CA SER A 499 25.95 -9.65 6.21
C SER A 499 26.28 -8.29 5.59
N ARG A 500 26.15 -8.20 4.25
CA ARG A 500 26.40 -6.95 3.53
C ARG A 500 25.45 -5.83 3.99
N GLU A 501 24.15 -6.09 4.05
CA GLU A 501 23.16 -5.08 4.42
C GLU A 501 23.19 -4.71 5.91
N ALA A 502 23.68 -5.61 6.76
CA ALA A 502 23.94 -5.36 8.17
C ALA A 502 25.22 -4.54 8.39
N GLY A 503 26.13 -4.52 7.41
CA GLY A 503 27.49 -4.00 7.58
C GLY A 503 28.32 -4.81 8.58
N GLN A 504 27.94 -6.07 8.84
CA GLN A 504 28.55 -6.94 9.85
C GLN A 504 28.65 -8.38 9.34
N ASP A 505 29.68 -9.11 9.75
CA ASP A 505 29.87 -10.52 9.37
C ASP A 505 28.92 -11.43 10.16
N LEU A 506 27.83 -11.86 9.51
CA LEU A 506 26.81 -12.70 10.14
C LEU A 506 27.08 -14.21 10.00
N ARG A 507 28.26 -14.65 9.53
CA ARG A 507 28.54 -16.09 9.36
C ARG A 507 28.40 -16.88 10.65
N GLU A 508 28.88 -16.34 11.77
CA GLU A 508 28.75 -17.00 13.06
C GLU A 508 27.27 -17.06 13.51
N TYR A 509 26.51 -16.00 13.27
CA TYR A 509 25.07 -15.94 13.57
C TYR A 509 24.32 -17.05 12.84
N PHE A 510 24.51 -17.19 11.52
CA PHE A 510 23.91 -18.27 10.73
C PHE A 510 24.37 -19.66 11.20
N THR A 511 25.66 -19.81 11.51
CA THR A 511 26.22 -21.08 12.00
C THR A 511 25.59 -21.52 13.33
N ARG A 512 25.37 -20.58 14.27
CA ARG A 512 24.75 -20.87 15.56
C ARG A 512 23.27 -21.20 15.44
N TRP A 513 22.59 -20.65 14.43
CA TRP A 513 21.22 -21.01 14.07
C TRP A 513 21.10 -22.33 13.29
N GLY A 514 22.19 -23.07 13.10
CA GLY A 514 22.17 -24.35 12.38
C GLY A 514 21.97 -24.20 10.87
N LEU A 515 22.23 -23.02 10.30
CA LEU A 515 22.16 -22.76 8.86
C LEU A 515 23.55 -22.92 8.23
N ARG A 516 23.71 -23.98 7.43
CA ARG A 516 24.98 -24.31 6.77
C ARG A 516 25.05 -23.66 5.40
N PHE A 517 25.96 -22.70 5.22
CA PHE A 517 26.26 -22.05 3.95
C PHE A 517 27.51 -22.65 3.29
N SER A 518 27.67 -22.45 1.98
CA SER A 518 28.80 -22.98 1.22
C SER A 518 30.10 -22.22 1.48
N ASP A 519 31.24 -22.87 1.20
CA ASP A 519 32.57 -22.22 1.23
C ASP A 519 32.65 -21.01 0.30
N ALA A 520 31.92 -21.04 -0.82
CA ALA A 520 31.86 -19.92 -1.75
C ALA A 520 31.17 -18.71 -1.12
N ALA A 521 30.02 -18.90 -0.46
CA ALA A 521 29.34 -17.86 0.30
C ALA A 521 30.21 -17.35 1.47
N ALA A 522 30.87 -18.26 2.20
CA ALA A 522 31.78 -17.91 3.28
C ALA A 522 32.95 -17.02 2.83
N LYS A 523 33.53 -17.32 1.66
CA LYS A 523 34.59 -16.52 1.04
C LYS A 523 34.10 -15.15 0.58
N GLN A 524 32.88 -15.07 0.04
CA GLN A 524 32.28 -13.79 -0.36
C GLN A 524 32.12 -12.86 0.85
N VAL A 525 31.59 -13.34 1.97
CA VAL A 525 31.48 -12.53 3.20
C VAL A 525 32.87 -12.13 3.72
N ALA A 526 33.82 -13.05 3.78
CA ALA A 526 35.18 -12.75 4.23
C ALA A 526 35.85 -11.63 3.41
N ALA A 527 35.61 -11.62 2.09
CA ALA A 527 36.17 -10.61 1.18
C ALA A 527 35.58 -9.20 1.38
N MET A 528 34.44 -9.06 2.08
CA MET A 528 33.85 -7.77 2.41
C MET A 528 34.54 -7.09 3.61
N HIS A 529 35.39 -7.81 4.35
CA HIS A 529 36.12 -7.29 5.53
C HIS A 529 35.22 -6.61 6.57
N LEU A 530 34.03 -7.17 6.80
CA LEU A 530 33.05 -6.63 7.74
C LEU A 530 33.47 -6.91 9.19
N PRO A 531 33.17 -5.99 10.13
CA PRO A 531 33.34 -6.24 11.56
C PRO A 531 32.38 -7.35 12.04
N THR A 532 32.73 -8.00 13.14
CA THR A 532 31.78 -8.88 13.85
C THR A 532 30.68 -8.05 14.55
N PRO A 533 29.47 -8.61 14.77
CA PRO A 533 28.37 -7.90 15.43
C PRO A 533 28.61 -7.35 16.83
#